data_AF-A0AB33BLE4-F1
#
_entry.id   AF-A0AB33BLE4-F1
#
_cell.length_a   1.000
_cell.length_b   1.000
_cell.length_c   1.000
_cell.angle_alpha   90.00
_cell.angle_beta   90.00
_cell.angle_gamma   90.00
#
_symmetry.space_group_name_H-M   'P 1'
#
loop_
_entity.id
_entity.type
_entity.pdbx_description
1 polymer ?
#
loop_
_entity_poly.entity_id
_entity_poly.type
_entity_poly.pdbx_seq_one_letter_code
_entity_poly.pdbx_strand_id
1 'polypeptide(L)'
;MASQPSTSVPQASGNLAAASATYDFWNSPYFHPSDIIAAQAKSTVERIKEHPIVLAVQDTTSLDFTTQKAKKGMGYLDYKKSFGLKVHTTLGVSPQGIPLGLINQYVWAREEKNLGIAKQRKKRETEEKESQRWLDSLSETQQQIPEDIQVVTIGDCEADIFDLFAQSRSPNSHLLIRGTHNRKVNYLEDKQKSGHPEPKYLHQSIREVKACGSLDVQVKRNPNHEARLAKLTVRFASFEIQVPKHHSKANPRQPVKLQAILAEEENPRPGVNPISWLLLTSLDISSFESAITCVRWYSYRWLIERYHFVLKSGCGLEKLQLETGRRIEMALATYSIVAWRLLWLTYQARLHGEESCESFLEEHEWQSLCATIHKKSPPPEKPPSFREAVR
;
A
#
# COMPACT_ATOMS: atom_id res chain seq x y z
N MET A 1 -8.57 21.18 10.64
CA MET A 1 -7.53 20.21 10.23
C MET A 1 -7.49 19.94 8.73
N ALA A 2 -8.56 19.43 8.09
CA ALA A 2 -8.56 19.18 6.64
C ALA A 2 -8.34 20.45 5.78
N SER A 3 -8.80 21.61 6.25
CA SER A 3 -8.65 22.91 5.58
C SER A 3 -7.23 23.47 5.61
N GLN A 4 -6.41 23.10 6.59
CA GLN A 4 -5.04 23.61 6.77
C GLN A 4 -4.10 22.48 7.23
N PRO A 5 -3.95 21.41 6.43
CA PRO A 5 -3.33 20.16 6.85
C PRO A 5 -1.84 20.29 7.19
N SER A 6 -1.14 21.28 6.60
CA SER A 6 0.28 21.52 6.79
C SER A 6 0.63 22.41 7.99
N THR A 7 -0.38 22.99 8.66
CA THR A 7 -0.19 23.94 9.76
C THR A 7 -0.24 23.25 11.11
N SER A 8 0.13 23.98 12.17
CA SER A 8 0.02 23.47 13.53
C SER A 8 -1.45 23.26 13.93
N VAL A 9 -1.72 22.37 14.90
CA VAL A 9 -3.09 22.12 15.39
C VAL A 9 -3.81 23.39 15.86
N PRO A 10 -3.18 24.32 16.61
CA PRO A 10 -3.83 25.58 16.98
C PRO A 10 -4.22 26.43 15.77
N GLN A 11 -3.36 26.52 14.75
CA GLN A 11 -3.66 27.26 13.52
C GLN A 11 -4.79 26.59 12.74
N ALA A 12 -4.69 25.27 12.53
CA ALA A 12 -5.68 24.49 11.80
C ALA A 12 -7.06 24.39 12.50
N SER A 13 -7.13 24.76 13.78
CA SER A 13 -8.36 24.81 14.58
C SER A 13 -9.05 26.18 14.56
N GLY A 14 -8.35 27.23 14.11
CA GLY A 14 -8.87 28.60 13.96
C GLY A 14 -9.09 29.37 15.26
N ASN A 15 -9.44 28.70 16.36
CA ASN A 15 -9.60 29.32 17.68
C ASN A 15 -9.17 28.37 18.83
N LEU A 16 -9.02 28.95 20.03
CA LEU A 16 -8.54 28.23 21.21
C LEU A 16 -9.49 27.10 21.65
N ALA A 17 -10.81 27.33 21.63
CA ALA A 17 -11.78 26.33 22.05
C ALA A 17 -11.72 25.06 21.18
N ALA A 18 -11.62 25.23 19.85
CA ALA A 18 -11.47 24.13 18.91
C ALA A 18 -10.12 23.41 19.05
N ALA A 19 -9.04 24.17 19.33
CA ALA A 19 -7.72 23.59 19.58
C ALA A 19 -7.74 22.73 20.86
N SER A 20 -8.27 23.26 21.96
CA SER A 20 -8.44 22.52 23.22
C SER A 20 -9.29 21.26 23.02
N ALA A 21 -10.44 21.37 22.35
CA ALA A 21 -11.29 20.22 22.04
C ALA A 21 -10.57 19.13 21.23
N THR A 22 -9.69 19.52 20.30
CA THR A 22 -8.87 18.57 19.52
C THR A 22 -7.88 17.82 20.41
N TYR A 23 -7.19 18.53 21.30
CA TYR A 23 -6.26 17.91 22.25
C TYR A 23 -6.97 17.02 23.27
N ASP A 24 -8.13 17.46 23.77
CA ASP A 24 -8.97 16.70 24.68
C ASP A 24 -9.48 15.42 24.02
N PHE A 25 -9.91 15.51 22.76
CA PHE A 25 -10.31 14.35 21.97
C PHE A 25 -9.18 13.34 21.81
N TRP A 26 -7.96 13.77 21.45
CA TRP A 26 -6.81 12.87 21.35
C TRP A 26 -6.31 12.32 22.68
N ASN A 27 -6.65 12.99 23.79
CA ASN A 27 -6.36 12.51 25.14
C ASN A 27 -7.50 11.67 25.74
N SER A 28 -8.65 11.59 25.06
CA SER A 28 -9.84 10.96 25.61
C SER A 28 -9.61 9.48 25.90
N PRO A 29 -9.98 8.99 27.10
CA PRO A 29 -9.93 7.57 27.41
C PRO A 29 -11.07 6.80 26.72
N TYR A 30 -12.13 7.49 26.26
CA TYR A 30 -13.36 6.91 25.73
C TYR A 30 -13.29 6.52 24.25
N PHE A 31 -12.29 7.04 23.54
CA PHE A 31 -12.07 6.72 22.12
C PHE A 31 -10.71 6.06 21.93
N HIS A 32 -10.69 5.09 21.04
CA HIS A 32 -9.49 4.38 20.62
C HIS A 32 -9.18 4.71 19.15
N PRO A 33 -7.88 4.70 18.76
CA PRO A 33 -7.50 4.90 17.36
C PRO A 33 -8.22 3.92 16.41
N SER A 34 -8.45 2.69 16.87
CA SER A 34 -9.20 1.65 16.15
C SER A 34 -10.64 2.06 15.83
N ASP A 35 -11.30 2.84 16.68
CA ASP A 35 -12.70 3.26 16.45
C ASP A 35 -12.78 4.18 15.23
N ILE A 36 -11.80 5.09 15.10
CA ILE A 36 -11.69 6.01 13.97
C ILE A 36 -11.36 5.24 12.69
N ILE A 37 -10.37 4.34 12.75
CA ILE A 37 -9.97 3.52 11.59
C ILE A 37 -11.13 2.61 11.15
N ALA A 38 -11.86 1.98 12.07
CA ALA A 38 -13.00 1.13 11.74
C ALA A 38 -14.15 1.92 11.08
N ALA A 39 -14.45 3.13 11.57
CA ALA A 39 -15.42 4.01 10.92
C ALA A 39 -14.98 4.40 9.49
N GLN A 40 -13.69 4.66 9.32
CA GLN A 40 -13.09 4.94 8.02
C GLN A 40 -13.20 3.75 7.08
N ALA A 41 -12.90 2.55 7.58
CA ALA A 41 -12.92 1.31 6.83
C ALA A 41 -14.33 0.96 6.36
N LYS A 42 -15.36 1.14 7.19
CA LYS A 42 -16.77 1.04 6.77
C LYS A 42 -17.08 1.94 5.57
N SER A 43 -16.66 3.21 5.65
CA SER A 43 -16.85 4.16 4.54
C SER A 43 -16.06 3.77 3.28
N THR A 44 -14.86 3.19 3.46
CA THR A 44 -14.06 2.64 2.36
C THR A 44 -14.77 1.47 1.71
N VAL A 45 -15.35 0.55 2.49
CA VAL A 45 -16.07 -0.62 1.98
C VAL A 45 -17.29 -0.20 1.15
N GLU A 46 -18.03 0.84 1.55
CA GLU A 46 -19.13 1.36 0.72
C GLU A 46 -18.64 1.83 -0.67
N ARG A 47 -17.50 2.53 -0.73
CA ARG A 47 -16.89 2.90 -2.03
C ARG A 47 -16.36 1.70 -2.80
N ILE A 48 -15.88 0.67 -2.11
CA ILE A 48 -15.38 -0.57 -2.74
C ILE A 48 -16.51 -1.33 -3.45
N LYS A 49 -17.74 -1.32 -2.90
CA LYS A 49 -18.91 -2.00 -3.49
C LYS A 49 -19.28 -1.51 -4.89
N GLU A 50 -18.83 -0.32 -5.29
CA GLU A 50 -19.02 0.22 -6.64
C GLU A 50 -18.08 -0.42 -7.67
N HIS A 51 -17.15 -1.28 -7.24
CA HIS A 51 -16.16 -1.91 -8.10
C HIS A 51 -16.22 -3.44 -8.00
N PRO A 52 -16.22 -4.17 -9.13
CA PRO A 52 -16.16 -5.64 -9.11
C PRO A 52 -14.79 -6.17 -8.67
N ILE A 53 -13.74 -5.35 -8.81
CA ILE A 53 -12.36 -5.67 -8.43
C ILE A 53 -11.79 -4.49 -7.64
N VAL A 54 -11.08 -4.77 -6.55
CA VAL A 54 -10.31 -3.78 -5.78
C VAL A 54 -8.89 -4.29 -5.51
N LEU A 55 -7.94 -3.36 -5.47
CA LEU A 55 -6.56 -3.62 -5.08
C LEU A 55 -6.37 -3.24 -3.61
N ALA A 56 -5.95 -4.19 -2.78
CA ALA A 56 -5.61 -3.97 -1.38
C ALA A 56 -4.09 -3.84 -1.24
N VAL A 57 -3.59 -2.61 -1.36
CA VAL A 57 -2.14 -2.33 -1.32
C VAL A 57 -1.67 -2.29 0.13
N GLN A 58 -0.69 -3.12 0.48
CA GLN A 58 -0.11 -3.19 1.82
C GLN A 58 1.33 -2.67 1.84
N ASP A 59 1.67 -1.90 2.87
CA ASP A 59 3.05 -1.43 3.11
C ASP A 59 3.24 -0.95 4.56
N THR A 60 4.50 -0.85 5.00
CA THR A 60 4.88 -0.37 6.33
C THR A 60 5.72 0.90 6.24
N THR A 61 5.38 1.89 7.06
CA THR A 61 6.22 3.06 7.33
C THR A 61 6.60 3.15 8.80
N SER A 62 7.72 3.79 9.10
CA SER A 62 8.06 4.26 10.45
C SER A 62 7.57 5.68 10.64
N LEU A 63 7.08 6.07 11.81
CA LEU A 63 6.96 7.47 12.24
C LEU A 63 8.13 7.79 13.17
N ASP A 64 9.01 8.70 12.77
CA ASP A 64 10.22 9.02 13.50
C ASP A 64 10.02 10.19 14.48
N PHE A 65 10.26 9.92 15.77
CA PHE A 65 10.19 10.89 16.87
C PHE A 65 11.51 10.97 17.66
N THR A 66 12.63 10.57 17.05
CA THR A 66 13.95 10.47 17.71
C THR A 66 14.39 11.78 18.38
N THR A 67 14.03 12.93 17.81
CA THR A 67 14.36 14.26 18.35
C THR A 67 13.46 14.69 19.52
N GLN A 68 12.32 14.02 19.71
CA GLN A 68 11.31 14.36 20.73
C GLN A 68 11.42 13.43 21.95
N LYS A 69 12.58 13.44 22.61
CA LYS A 69 12.97 12.46 23.67
C LYS A 69 12.03 12.38 24.89
N ALA A 70 11.28 13.45 25.17
CA ALA A 70 10.33 13.45 26.28
C ALA A 70 9.05 12.62 25.99
N LYS A 71 8.84 12.23 24.73
CA LYS A 71 7.65 11.49 24.29
C LYS A 71 7.66 10.06 24.84
N LYS A 72 6.60 9.70 25.57
CA LYS A 72 6.44 8.37 26.19
C LYS A 72 5.73 7.40 25.25
N GLY A 73 5.94 6.09 25.47
CA GLY A 73 5.27 5.04 24.70
C GLY A 73 5.78 4.88 23.26
N MET A 74 6.97 5.41 22.95
CA MET A 74 7.66 5.15 21.69
C MET A 74 8.44 3.84 21.77
N GLY A 75 8.50 3.11 20.65
CA GLY A 75 9.36 1.95 20.49
C GLY A 75 10.63 2.26 19.70
N TYR A 76 11.40 1.23 19.40
CA TYR A 76 12.58 1.35 18.55
C TYR A 76 12.22 1.23 17.06
N LEU A 77 12.90 2.00 16.21
CA LEU A 77 12.83 1.81 14.77
C LEU A 77 13.89 0.78 14.34
N ASP A 78 14.59 1.02 13.24
CA ASP A 78 15.51 0.04 12.66
C ASP A 78 16.91 0.06 13.31
N TYR A 79 17.17 1.07 14.14
CA TYR A 79 18.43 1.25 14.87
C TYR A 79 18.17 1.59 16.33
N LYS A 80 19.11 1.24 17.22
CA LYS A 80 19.03 1.50 18.67
C LYS A 80 18.90 2.99 19.04
N LYS A 81 19.28 3.90 18.14
CA LYS A 81 19.23 5.34 18.36
C LYS A 81 18.01 6.01 17.74
N SER A 82 17.13 5.24 17.08
CA SER A 82 15.95 5.77 16.39
C SER A 82 14.70 5.29 17.10
N PHE A 83 13.81 6.23 17.46
CA PHE A 83 12.63 5.97 18.27
C PHE A 83 11.36 6.45 17.57
N GLY A 84 10.29 5.67 17.71
CA GLY A 84 9.04 5.98 17.01
C GLY A 84 8.01 4.87 17.05
N LEU A 85 7.13 4.89 16.06
CA LEU A 85 6.09 3.89 15.85
C LEU A 85 6.24 3.27 14.46
N LYS A 86 5.88 1.99 14.33
CA LYS A 86 5.70 1.35 13.03
C LYS A 86 4.22 1.34 12.68
N VAL A 87 3.91 1.61 11.43
CA VAL A 87 2.55 1.72 10.91
C VAL A 87 2.47 0.85 9.66
N HIS A 88 1.65 -0.20 9.70
CA HIS A 88 1.33 -1.02 8.53
C HIS A 88 -0.08 -0.69 8.08
N THR A 89 -0.22 -0.28 6.82
CA THR A 89 -1.49 0.19 6.26
C THR A 89 -1.93 -0.73 5.13
N THR A 90 -3.23 -1.00 5.05
CA THR A 90 -3.87 -1.56 3.86
C THR A 90 -4.72 -0.48 3.21
N LEU A 91 -4.31 -0.01 2.03
CA LEU A 91 -5.00 1.00 1.24
C LEU A 91 -5.79 0.33 0.11
N GLY A 92 -7.11 0.54 0.10
CA GLY A 92 -7.98 0.15 -1.00
C GLY A 92 -7.78 1.08 -2.20
N VAL A 93 -7.65 0.51 -3.39
CA VAL A 93 -7.41 1.23 -4.65
C VAL A 93 -8.25 0.62 -5.76
N SER A 94 -8.89 1.44 -6.59
CA SER A 94 -9.66 0.96 -7.74
C SER A 94 -8.75 0.36 -8.83
N PRO A 95 -9.29 -0.43 -9.78
CA PRO A 95 -8.50 -0.96 -10.90
C PRO A 95 -7.89 0.12 -11.81
N GLN A 96 -8.39 1.36 -11.74
CA GLN A 96 -7.90 2.53 -12.47
C GLN A 96 -6.81 3.29 -11.69
N GLY A 97 -6.51 2.90 -10.45
CA GLY A 97 -5.50 3.55 -9.62
C GLY A 97 -6.02 4.72 -8.77
N ILE A 98 -7.33 4.74 -8.45
CA ILE A 98 -7.92 5.74 -7.54
C ILE A 98 -7.89 5.21 -6.10
N PRO A 99 -7.30 5.93 -5.12
CA PRO A 99 -7.33 5.51 -3.71
C PRO A 99 -8.72 5.60 -3.09
N LEU A 100 -9.32 4.47 -2.74
CA LEU A 100 -10.69 4.38 -2.20
C LEU A 100 -10.76 4.61 -0.68
N GLY A 101 -9.65 4.40 0.04
CA GLY A 101 -9.59 4.61 1.49
C GLY A 101 -8.81 3.53 2.19
N LEU A 102 -8.69 3.65 3.52
CA LEU A 102 -8.04 2.63 4.33
C LEU A 102 -9.01 1.48 4.58
N ILE A 103 -8.52 0.27 4.42
CA ILE A 103 -9.21 -0.97 4.84
C ILE A 103 -8.76 -1.33 6.26
N ASN A 104 -7.46 -1.19 6.54
CA ASN A 104 -6.90 -1.47 7.86
C ASN A 104 -5.66 -0.62 8.12
N GLN A 105 -5.35 -0.37 9.39
CA GLN A 105 -4.09 0.20 9.84
C GLN A 105 -3.70 -0.36 11.20
N TYR A 106 -2.52 -0.97 11.28
CA TYR A 106 -1.95 -1.50 12.50
C TYR A 106 -0.74 -0.68 12.93
N VAL A 107 -0.70 -0.30 14.21
CA VAL A 107 0.37 0.52 14.78
C VAL A 107 0.99 -0.21 15.97
N TRP A 108 2.32 -0.21 16.04
CA TRP A 108 3.02 -0.78 17.19
C TRP A 108 4.31 -0.04 17.52
N ALA A 109 4.68 -0.15 18.80
CA ALA A 109 5.97 0.25 19.33
C ALA A 109 6.85 -1.02 19.49
N ARG A 110 7.94 -1.11 18.73
CA ARG A 110 8.86 -2.26 18.81
C ARG A 110 9.68 -2.22 20.11
N GLU A 111 9.70 -3.32 20.84
CA GLU A 111 10.55 -3.49 22.04
C GLU A 111 12.05 -3.65 21.70
N GLU A 112 12.95 -3.27 22.62
CA GLU A 112 14.41 -3.38 22.39
C GLU A 112 14.84 -4.82 22.09
N LYS A 113 14.27 -5.80 22.81
CA LYS A 113 14.62 -7.23 22.65
C LYS A 113 14.38 -7.76 21.24
N ASN A 114 13.53 -7.06 20.46
CA ASN A 114 13.21 -7.41 19.09
C ASN A 114 14.15 -6.74 18.06
N LEU A 115 15.14 -5.96 18.49
CA LEU A 115 16.16 -5.41 17.61
C LEU A 115 17.25 -6.44 17.26
N GLY A 116 17.67 -6.45 15.99
CA GLY A 116 18.81 -7.27 15.55
C GLY A 116 18.56 -8.79 15.48
N ILE A 117 17.37 -9.26 15.90
CA ILE A 117 17.01 -10.68 15.86
C ILE A 117 16.61 -11.18 14.46
N ALA A 118 16.73 -10.33 13.43
CA ALA A 118 16.48 -10.70 12.03
C ALA A 118 17.30 -11.92 11.58
N LYS A 119 18.50 -12.12 12.14
CA LYS A 119 19.34 -13.32 11.86
C LYS A 119 18.70 -14.62 12.34
N GLN A 120 17.83 -14.57 13.34
CA GLN A 120 17.13 -15.73 13.90
C GLN A 120 15.81 -16.03 13.18
N ARG A 121 15.40 -15.23 12.19
CA ARG A 121 14.09 -15.36 11.51
C ARG A 121 13.81 -16.74 10.90
N LYS A 122 14.84 -17.49 10.53
CA LYS A 122 14.68 -18.85 9.96
C LYS A 122 14.35 -19.92 11.01
N LYS A 123 14.56 -19.62 12.30
CA LYS A 123 14.33 -20.53 13.43
C LYS A 123 12.99 -20.31 14.14
N ARG A 124 12.22 -19.34 13.68
CA ARG A 124 10.99 -18.86 14.31
C ARG A 124 9.83 -19.09 13.37
N GLU A 125 8.66 -19.39 13.89
CA GLU A 125 7.43 -19.38 13.09
C GLU A 125 7.06 -17.94 12.72
N THR A 126 6.29 -17.76 11.65
CA THR A 126 5.96 -16.42 11.14
C THR A 126 5.11 -15.62 12.12
N GLU A 127 4.22 -16.29 12.87
CA GLU A 127 3.37 -15.71 13.92
C GLU A 127 4.17 -14.98 15.01
N GLU A 128 5.42 -15.37 15.25
CA GLU A 128 6.26 -14.72 16.26
C GLU A 128 6.96 -13.46 15.73
N LYS A 129 6.88 -13.20 14.42
CA LYS A 129 7.67 -12.16 13.74
C LYS A 129 6.76 -10.99 13.36
N GLU A 130 7.36 -9.82 13.20
CA GLU A 130 6.64 -8.67 12.63
C GLU A 130 6.12 -8.94 11.21
N SER A 131 6.67 -9.92 10.47
CA SER A 131 6.14 -10.33 9.17
C SER A 131 4.72 -10.90 9.24
N GLN A 132 4.23 -11.28 10.42
CA GLN A 132 2.85 -11.72 10.63
C GLN A 132 1.82 -10.68 10.20
N ARG A 133 2.17 -9.38 10.29
CA ARG A 133 1.27 -8.27 9.91
C ARG A 133 0.71 -8.35 8.49
N TRP A 134 1.46 -8.95 7.55
CA TRP A 134 1.01 -9.16 6.16
C TRP A 134 -0.14 -10.18 6.10
N LEU A 135 -0.05 -11.25 6.90
CA LEU A 135 -1.06 -12.28 7.01
C LEU A 135 -2.30 -11.78 7.76
N ASP A 136 -2.08 -11.04 8.86
CA ASP A 136 -3.15 -10.42 9.63
C ASP A 136 -3.93 -9.43 8.76
N SER A 137 -3.23 -8.57 8.01
CA SER A 137 -3.87 -7.59 7.13
C SER A 137 -4.61 -8.23 5.96
N LEU A 138 -4.13 -9.37 5.44
CA LEU A 138 -4.89 -10.18 4.49
C LEU A 138 -6.18 -10.72 5.12
N SER A 139 -6.11 -11.28 6.33
CA SER A 139 -7.28 -11.77 7.07
C SER A 139 -8.30 -10.65 7.31
N GLU A 140 -7.86 -9.49 7.79
CA GLU A 140 -8.71 -8.32 8.01
C GLU A 140 -9.39 -7.86 6.72
N THR A 141 -8.65 -7.83 5.60
CA THR A 141 -9.21 -7.47 4.29
C THR A 141 -10.33 -8.42 3.88
N GLN A 142 -10.15 -9.74 4.07
CA GLN A 142 -11.15 -10.74 3.74
C GLN A 142 -12.39 -10.67 4.64
N GLN A 143 -12.24 -10.26 5.90
CA GLN A 143 -13.37 -10.12 6.82
C GLN A 143 -14.20 -8.86 6.52
N GLN A 144 -13.56 -7.80 6.06
CA GLN A 144 -14.22 -6.51 5.86
C GLN A 144 -14.85 -6.34 4.48
N ILE A 145 -14.28 -6.95 3.44
CA ILE A 145 -14.76 -6.80 2.06
C ILE A 145 -15.75 -7.93 1.74
N PRO A 146 -16.91 -7.62 1.13
CA PRO A 146 -17.86 -8.63 0.66
C PRO A 146 -17.22 -9.71 -0.22
N GLU A 147 -17.61 -10.96 -0.03
CA GLU A 147 -16.99 -12.12 -0.69
C GLU A 147 -17.19 -12.14 -2.22
N ASP A 148 -18.20 -11.44 -2.74
CA ASP A 148 -18.50 -11.32 -4.17
C ASP A 148 -17.56 -10.35 -4.90
N ILE A 149 -16.85 -9.50 -4.16
CA ILE A 149 -15.88 -8.56 -4.72
C ILE A 149 -14.52 -9.25 -4.83
N GLN A 150 -13.91 -9.16 -6.01
CA GLN A 150 -12.56 -9.67 -6.21
C GLN A 150 -11.52 -8.72 -5.60
N VAL A 151 -10.71 -9.23 -4.69
CA VAL A 151 -9.65 -8.48 -4.02
C VAL A 151 -8.29 -8.96 -4.48
N VAL A 152 -7.41 -8.03 -4.87
CA VAL A 152 -6.01 -8.33 -5.18
C VAL A 152 -5.12 -7.66 -4.14
N THR A 153 -4.60 -8.42 -3.20
CA THR A 153 -3.64 -7.92 -2.21
C THR A 153 -2.27 -7.74 -2.86
N ILE A 154 -1.77 -6.50 -2.80
CA ILE A 154 -0.50 -6.11 -3.42
C ILE A 154 0.53 -5.82 -2.33
N GLY A 155 1.69 -6.45 -2.43
CA GLY A 155 2.81 -6.26 -1.49
C GLY A 155 4.15 -6.22 -2.22
N ASP A 156 5.13 -5.54 -1.63
CA ASP A 156 6.48 -5.45 -2.17
C ASP A 156 7.30 -6.73 -1.87
N CYS A 157 8.63 -6.65 -2.02
CA CYS A 157 9.50 -7.79 -1.76
C CYS A 157 9.54 -8.26 -0.29
N GLU A 158 9.12 -7.43 0.67
CA GLU A 158 9.04 -7.84 2.07
C GLU A 158 7.86 -8.81 2.28
N ALA A 159 6.82 -8.72 1.46
CA ALA A 159 5.68 -9.64 1.47
C ALA A 159 5.96 -10.98 0.76
N ASP A 160 7.13 -11.19 0.16
CA ASP A 160 7.55 -12.47 -0.44
C ASP A 160 7.83 -13.53 0.65
N ILE A 161 6.75 -13.98 1.28
CA ILE A 161 6.71 -14.88 2.44
C ILE A 161 5.91 -16.11 2.04
N PHE A 162 6.47 -17.30 2.28
CA PHE A 162 5.79 -18.55 1.92
C PHE A 162 4.45 -18.71 2.64
N ASP A 163 4.40 -18.36 3.93
CA ASP A 163 3.17 -18.43 4.72
C ASP A 163 2.06 -17.53 4.18
N LEU A 164 2.38 -16.35 3.63
CA LEU A 164 1.38 -15.49 2.98
C LEU A 164 0.80 -16.16 1.73
N PHE A 165 1.64 -16.80 0.91
CA PHE A 165 1.16 -17.56 -0.25
C PHE A 165 0.31 -18.76 0.14
N ALA A 166 0.67 -19.44 1.23
CA ALA A 166 0.02 -20.65 1.72
C ALA A 166 -1.22 -20.38 2.58
N GLN A 167 -1.43 -19.15 3.06
CA GLN A 167 -2.60 -18.78 3.86
C GLN A 167 -3.88 -19.04 3.09
N SER A 168 -4.87 -19.66 3.75
CA SER A 168 -6.19 -19.89 3.18
C SER A 168 -6.86 -18.59 2.79
N ARG A 169 -7.47 -18.57 1.60
CA ARG A 169 -8.15 -17.40 1.03
C ARG A 169 -9.51 -17.77 0.48
N SER A 170 -10.43 -16.81 0.47
CA SER A 170 -11.68 -16.93 -0.28
C SER A 170 -11.37 -17.01 -1.79
N PRO A 171 -12.26 -17.59 -2.62
CA PRO A 171 -12.02 -17.74 -4.06
C PRO A 171 -11.70 -16.42 -4.78
N ASN A 172 -12.28 -15.32 -4.30
CA ASN A 172 -12.13 -13.98 -4.84
C ASN A 172 -10.96 -13.18 -4.21
N SER A 173 -10.19 -13.78 -3.30
CA SER A 173 -9.04 -13.16 -2.65
C SER A 173 -7.72 -13.64 -3.27
N HIS A 174 -7.08 -12.74 -4.01
CA HIS A 174 -5.86 -13.01 -4.77
C HIS A 174 -4.67 -12.22 -4.24
N LEU A 175 -3.47 -12.72 -4.56
CA LEU A 175 -2.20 -12.09 -4.23
C LEU A 175 -1.53 -11.56 -5.50
N LEU A 176 -0.79 -10.46 -5.38
CA LEU A 176 0.13 -9.94 -6.39
C LEU A 176 1.35 -9.34 -5.67
N ILE A 177 2.37 -10.17 -5.47
CA ILE A 177 3.52 -9.87 -4.61
C ILE A 177 4.80 -9.79 -5.44
N ARG A 178 5.67 -8.83 -5.17
CA ARG A 178 6.99 -8.80 -5.82
C ARG A 178 7.89 -9.88 -5.26
N GLY A 179 8.27 -10.84 -6.10
CA GLY A 179 9.23 -11.89 -5.76
C GLY A 179 10.66 -11.35 -5.66
N THR A 180 11.38 -11.80 -4.63
CA THR A 180 12.81 -11.54 -4.45
C THR A 180 13.61 -12.81 -4.15
N HIS A 181 12.97 -13.86 -3.63
CA HIS A 181 13.64 -15.10 -3.29
C HIS A 181 13.71 -16.01 -4.52
N ASN A 182 14.89 -16.59 -4.76
CA ASN A 182 15.05 -17.63 -5.77
C ASN A 182 14.53 -18.97 -5.24
N ARG A 183 13.19 -19.10 -5.22
CA ARG A 183 12.48 -20.25 -4.66
C ARG A 183 12.68 -21.50 -5.53
N LYS A 184 12.60 -22.67 -4.90
CA LYS A 184 12.49 -23.93 -5.64
C LYS A 184 11.08 -24.07 -6.18
N VAL A 185 10.96 -24.45 -7.45
CA VAL A 185 9.69 -24.55 -8.16
C VAL A 185 9.65 -25.78 -9.06
N ASN A 186 8.46 -26.32 -9.25
CA ASN A 186 8.18 -27.23 -10.34
C ASN A 186 7.38 -26.49 -11.41
N TYR A 187 7.79 -26.61 -12.66
CA TYR A 187 7.00 -26.10 -13.77
C TYR A 187 5.79 -27.01 -13.96
N LEU A 188 4.57 -26.45 -13.96
CA LEU A 188 3.37 -27.29 -13.93
C LEU A 188 3.21 -28.13 -15.20
N GLU A 189 3.62 -27.61 -16.36
CA GLU A 189 3.60 -28.36 -17.61
C GLU A 189 4.58 -29.55 -17.59
N ASP A 190 5.75 -29.39 -16.96
CA ASP A 190 6.75 -30.47 -16.83
C ASP A 190 6.27 -31.55 -15.85
N LYS A 191 5.57 -31.15 -14.78
CA LYS A 191 4.99 -32.07 -13.78
C LYS A 191 3.89 -32.93 -14.40
N GLN A 192 3.06 -32.36 -15.28
CA GLN A 192 2.06 -33.12 -16.03
C GLN A 192 2.68 -34.16 -16.98
N LYS A 193 3.88 -33.89 -17.50
CA LYS A 193 4.58 -34.79 -18.45
C LYS A 193 5.42 -35.88 -17.78
N SER A 194 6.10 -35.58 -16.67
CA SER A 194 7.11 -36.46 -16.06
C SER A 194 6.77 -36.96 -14.65
N GLY A 195 5.61 -36.59 -14.09
CA GLY A 195 5.12 -37.03 -12.78
C GLY A 195 5.81 -36.37 -11.59
N HIS A 196 7.14 -36.36 -11.55
CA HIS A 196 7.95 -35.76 -10.47
C HIS A 196 9.27 -35.16 -10.99
N PRO A 197 9.23 -34.02 -11.72
CA PRO A 197 10.45 -33.34 -12.13
C PRO A 197 11.25 -32.84 -10.91
N GLU A 198 12.58 -32.86 -10.99
CA GLU A 198 13.41 -32.23 -9.96
C GLU A 198 13.12 -30.72 -9.88
N PRO A 199 12.95 -30.15 -8.67
CA PRO A 199 12.66 -28.73 -8.54
C PRO A 199 13.79 -27.85 -9.05
N LYS A 200 13.46 -26.96 -9.99
CA LYS A 200 14.35 -25.90 -10.51
C LYS A 200 14.24 -24.63 -9.68
N TYR A 201 15.07 -23.64 -10.00
CA TYR A 201 15.03 -22.32 -9.37
C TYR A 201 14.14 -21.36 -10.16
N LEU A 202 13.28 -20.61 -9.47
CA LEU A 202 12.27 -19.73 -10.06
C LEU A 202 12.88 -18.72 -11.04
N HIS A 203 13.95 -18.03 -10.63
CA HIS A 203 14.53 -16.94 -11.43
C HIS A 203 15.11 -17.42 -12.76
N GLN A 204 15.65 -18.65 -12.79
CA GLN A 204 16.12 -19.28 -14.01
C GLN A 204 14.93 -19.77 -14.84
N SER A 205 14.02 -20.51 -14.21
CA SER A 205 12.88 -21.14 -14.87
C SER A 205 12.01 -20.13 -15.62
N ILE A 206 11.70 -18.97 -15.01
CA ILE A 206 10.89 -17.94 -15.67
C ILE A 206 11.60 -17.26 -16.85
N ARG A 207 12.95 -17.22 -16.87
CA ARG A 207 13.70 -16.64 -18.00
C ARG A 207 13.81 -17.58 -19.19
N GLU A 208 13.73 -18.89 -18.95
CA GLU A 208 13.67 -19.92 -19.99
C GLU A 208 12.30 -19.94 -20.71
N VAL A 209 11.27 -19.35 -20.09
CA VAL A 209 9.93 -19.22 -20.70
C VAL A 209 9.98 -18.25 -21.88
N LYS A 210 9.29 -18.62 -22.96
CA LYS A 210 9.16 -17.78 -24.16
C LYS A 210 8.47 -16.46 -23.80
N ALA A 211 9.04 -15.35 -24.26
CA ALA A 211 8.41 -14.03 -24.13
C ALA A 211 7.04 -14.02 -24.82
N CYS A 212 6.04 -13.46 -24.12
CA CYS A 212 4.67 -13.33 -24.65
C CYS A 212 4.41 -11.95 -25.27
N GLY A 213 5.26 -10.96 -25.02
CA GLY A 213 5.17 -9.63 -25.61
C GLY A 213 6.12 -8.64 -24.97
N SER A 214 5.95 -7.36 -25.30
CA SER A 214 6.72 -6.26 -24.71
C SER A 214 5.83 -5.08 -24.33
N LEU A 215 6.18 -4.40 -23.24
CA LEU A 215 5.49 -3.23 -22.71
C LEU A 215 6.44 -2.03 -22.67
N ASP A 216 6.04 -0.91 -23.28
CA ASP A 216 6.76 0.36 -23.17
C ASP A 216 6.31 1.12 -21.92
N VAL A 217 7.26 1.48 -21.06
CA VAL A 217 7.02 2.19 -19.80
C VAL A 217 7.74 3.53 -19.81
N GLN A 218 6.99 4.61 -19.59
CA GLN A 218 7.58 5.92 -19.35
C GLN A 218 8.10 6.02 -17.92
N VAL A 219 9.41 5.99 -17.78
CA VAL A 219 10.09 6.23 -16.51
C VAL A 219 10.19 7.74 -16.31
N LYS A 220 9.54 8.25 -15.27
CA LYS A 220 9.59 9.68 -14.93
C LYS A 220 10.98 10.06 -14.44
N ARG A 221 11.34 11.32 -14.67
CA ARG A 221 12.54 11.94 -14.10
C ARG A 221 12.53 11.82 -12.57
N ASN A 222 13.68 11.52 -11.99
CA ASN A 222 13.95 11.69 -10.57
C ASN A 222 15.31 12.40 -10.39
N PRO A 223 15.74 12.77 -9.17
CA PRO A 223 17.01 13.49 -8.97
C PRO A 223 18.25 12.76 -9.53
N ASN A 224 18.19 11.44 -9.66
CA ASN A 224 19.32 10.61 -10.07
C ASN A 224 19.24 10.14 -11.54
N HIS A 225 18.09 10.27 -12.20
CA HIS A 225 17.84 9.72 -13.54
C HIS A 225 16.92 10.60 -14.37
N GLU A 226 17.29 10.80 -15.64
CA GLU A 226 16.44 11.45 -16.64
C GLU A 226 15.20 10.63 -16.97
N ALA A 227 14.17 11.32 -17.47
CA ALA A 227 13.01 10.64 -18.01
C ALA A 227 13.42 9.81 -19.24
N ARG A 228 12.90 8.59 -19.35
CA ARG A 228 13.20 7.71 -20.47
C ARG A 228 12.06 6.75 -20.74
N LEU A 229 12.00 6.25 -21.98
CA LEU A 229 11.16 5.12 -22.34
C LEU A 229 11.96 3.82 -22.09
N ALA A 230 11.39 2.90 -21.32
CA ALA A 230 11.95 1.57 -21.06
C ALA A 230 11.07 0.53 -21.76
N LYS A 231 11.65 -0.35 -22.57
CA LYS A 231 10.94 -1.47 -23.18
C LYS A 231 11.14 -2.72 -22.34
N LEU A 232 10.06 -3.24 -21.77
CA LEU A 232 10.07 -4.41 -20.90
C LEU A 232 9.62 -5.64 -21.68
N THR A 233 10.44 -6.68 -21.72
CA THR A 233 10.03 -8.00 -22.21
C THR A 233 9.22 -8.69 -21.12
N VAL A 234 8.03 -9.20 -21.47
CA VAL A 234 7.13 -9.87 -20.52
C VAL A 234 7.10 -11.37 -20.77
N ARG A 235 7.22 -12.14 -19.68
CA ARG A 235 7.06 -13.59 -19.62
C ARG A 235 6.09 -13.91 -18.50
N PHE A 236 5.25 -14.92 -18.65
CA PHE A 236 4.49 -15.47 -17.54
C PHE A 236 4.40 -16.99 -17.62
N ALA A 237 4.33 -17.65 -16.47
CA ALA A 237 4.15 -19.10 -16.40
C ALA A 237 3.61 -19.54 -15.04
N SER A 238 2.98 -20.72 -15.01
CA SER A 238 2.47 -21.33 -13.79
C SER A 238 3.51 -22.25 -13.12
N PHE A 239 3.73 -22.04 -11.83
CA PHE A 239 4.70 -22.78 -11.02
C PHE A 239 4.07 -23.32 -9.74
N GLU A 240 4.56 -24.46 -9.28
CA GLU A 240 4.32 -24.95 -7.93
C GLU A 240 5.51 -24.57 -7.03
N ILE A 241 5.31 -23.56 -6.18
CA ILE A 241 6.31 -23.06 -5.24
C ILE A 241 6.47 -24.07 -4.10
N GLN A 242 7.70 -24.57 -3.94
CA GLN A 242 8.00 -25.60 -2.94
C GLN A 242 8.14 -25.01 -1.54
N VAL A 243 7.78 -25.80 -0.53
CA VAL A 243 7.90 -25.44 0.88
C VAL A 243 9.37 -25.20 1.25
N PRO A 244 9.73 -24.06 1.85
CA PRO A 244 11.10 -23.81 2.24
C PRO A 244 11.59 -24.80 3.31
N LYS A 245 12.83 -25.28 3.17
CA LYS A 245 13.43 -26.31 4.04
C LYS A 245 13.44 -26.03 5.55
N HIS A 246 13.32 -24.75 5.94
CA HIS A 246 13.43 -24.32 7.33
C HIS A 246 12.08 -24.29 8.06
N HIS A 247 10.96 -24.52 7.36
CA HIS A 247 9.67 -24.68 8.03
C HIS A 247 9.69 -25.92 8.91
N SER A 248 9.03 -25.82 10.06
CA SER A 248 8.91 -26.93 11.00
C SER A 248 8.23 -28.13 10.34
N LYS A 249 8.78 -29.33 10.59
CA LYS A 249 8.16 -30.59 10.19
C LYS A 249 6.91 -30.92 11.02
N ALA A 250 6.72 -30.26 12.18
CA ALA A 250 5.56 -30.47 13.03
C ALA A 250 4.27 -29.88 12.43
N ASN A 251 4.39 -28.82 11.62
CA ASN A 251 3.28 -28.18 10.91
C ASN A 251 3.53 -28.31 9.39
N PRO A 252 3.24 -29.49 8.80
CA PRO A 252 3.48 -29.73 7.39
C PRO A 252 2.63 -28.79 6.52
N ARG A 253 3.29 -28.09 5.61
CA ARG A 253 2.66 -27.23 4.62
C ARG A 253 2.72 -27.90 3.25
N GLN A 254 1.82 -27.52 2.35
CA GLN A 254 1.83 -28.01 0.97
C GLN A 254 2.46 -26.99 0.03
N PRO A 255 3.11 -27.43 -1.06
CA PRO A 255 3.51 -26.54 -2.14
C PRO A 255 2.32 -25.71 -2.66
N VAL A 256 2.58 -24.48 -3.08
CA VAL A 256 1.53 -23.54 -3.51
C VAL A 256 1.63 -23.30 -5.01
N LYS A 257 0.51 -23.46 -5.72
CA LYS A 257 0.41 -23.06 -7.13
C LYS A 257 0.32 -21.53 -7.21
N LEU A 258 1.24 -20.92 -7.94
CA LEU A 258 1.24 -19.49 -8.26
C LEU A 258 1.66 -19.28 -9.70
N GLN A 259 1.34 -18.10 -10.23
CA GLN A 259 1.85 -17.64 -11.50
C GLN A 259 2.96 -16.64 -11.29
N ALA A 260 4.02 -16.78 -12.06
CA ALA A 260 5.10 -15.82 -12.09
C ALA A 260 4.99 -15.00 -13.36
N ILE A 261 5.09 -13.68 -13.22
CA ILE A 261 5.23 -12.73 -14.32
C ILE A 261 6.60 -12.07 -14.18
N LEU A 262 7.43 -12.15 -15.22
CA LEU A 262 8.69 -11.42 -15.30
C LEU A 262 8.53 -10.31 -16.34
N ALA A 263 8.59 -9.06 -15.90
CA ALA A 263 8.72 -7.89 -16.76
C ALA A 263 10.14 -7.33 -16.59
N GLU A 264 10.98 -7.48 -17.62
CA GLU A 264 12.41 -7.20 -17.55
C GLU A 264 12.88 -6.33 -18.73
N GLU A 265 13.64 -5.29 -18.43
CA GLU A 265 14.36 -4.47 -19.40
C GLU A 265 15.66 -5.18 -19.78
N GLU A 266 15.65 -5.91 -20.90
CA GLU A 266 16.78 -6.74 -21.32
C GLU A 266 17.95 -5.94 -21.89
N ASN A 267 17.67 -4.78 -22.49
CA ASN A 267 18.67 -3.94 -23.14
C ASN A 267 18.64 -2.50 -22.58
N PRO A 268 18.98 -2.30 -21.29
CA PRO A 268 19.01 -0.97 -20.70
C PRO A 268 20.13 -0.12 -21.32
N ARG A 269 19.97 1.21 -21.30
CA ARG A 269 21.05 2.13 -21.67
C ARG A 269 22.25 1.95 -20.72
N PRO A 270 23.50 2.10 -21.19
CA PRO A 270 24.69 2.03 -20.32
C PRO A 270 24.56 2.94 -19.09
N GLY A 271 24.95 2.44 -17.92
CA GLY A 271 24.88 3.17 -16.65
C GLY A 271 23.49 3.26 -16.01
N VAL A 272 22.46 2.66 -16.62
CA VAL A 272 21.10 2.58 -16.07
C VAL A 272 20.85 1.21 -15.46
N ASN A 273 20.37 1.18 -14.22
CA ASN A 273 19.88 -0.06 -13.62
C ASN A 273 18.63 -0.53 -14.36
N PRO A 274 18.60 -1.76 -14.91
CA PRO A 274 17.44 -2.26 -15.63
C PRO A 274 16.23 -2.40 -14.71
N ILE A 275 15.04 -2.14 -15.27
CA ILE A 275 13.80 -2.53 -14.60
C ILE A 275 13.68 -4.05 -14.66
N SER A 276 13.55 -4.70 -13.51
CA SER A 276 13.27 -6.14 -13.43
C SER A 276 12.26 -6.38 -12.31
N TRP A 277 11.03 -6.71 -12.70
CA TRP A 277 9.93 -7.06 -11.80
C TRP A 277 9.54 -8.51 -12.02
N LEU A 278 9.90 -9.34 -11.04
CA LEU A 278 9.32 -10.67 -10.85
C LEU A 278 8.10 -10.54 -9.94
N LEU A 279 6.91 -10.81 -10.44
CA LEU A 279 5.65 -10.74 -9.70
C LEU A 279 5.10 -12.16 -9.54
N LEU A 280 4.71 -12.51 -8.33
CA LEU A 280 4.06 -13.76 -7.97
C LEU A 280 2.59 -13.48 -7.69
N THR A 281 1.70 -14.15 -8.40
CA THR A 281 0.26 -13.94 -8.28
C THR A 281 -0.53 -15.24 -8.18
N SER A 282 -1.65 -15.19 -7.46
CA SER A 282 -2.65 -16.26 -7.44
C SER A 282 -3.83 -15.99 -8.37
N LEU A 283 -3.77 -14.93 -9.19
CA LEU A 283 -4.70 -14.72 -10.29
C LEU A 283 -4.45 -15.76 -11.38
N ASP A 284 -5.49 -16.07 -12.15
CA ASP A 284 -5.32 -16.79 -13.41
C ASP A 284 -4.86 -15.82 -14.53
N ILE A 285 -3.92 -16.26 -15.36
CA ILE A 285 -3.08 -15.47 -16.26
C ILE A 285 -2.86 -16.36 -17.46
N SER A 286 -3.71 -16.17 -18.46
CA SER A 286 -3.75 -17.00 -19.66
C SER A 286 -3.33 -16.21 -20.91
N SER A 287 -3.05 -14.91 -20.77
CA SER A 287 -2.76 -14.02 -21.88
C SER A 287 -1.77 -12.91 -21.53
N PHE A 288 -1.15 -12.33 -22.56
CA PHE A 288 -0.34 -11.12 -22.43
C PHE A 288 -1.12 -9.97 -21.76
N GLU A 289 -2.39 -9.77 -22.13
CA GLU A 289 -3.27 -8.74 -21.55
C GLU A 289 -3.50 -8.90 -20.04
N SER A 290 -3.71 -10.15 -19.58
CA SER A 290 -3.82 -10.45 -18.15
C SER A 290 -2.51 -10.19 -17.41
N ALA A 291 -1.36 -10.52 -18.02
CA ALA A 291 -0.05 -10.28 -17.44
C ALA A 291 0.27 -8.77 -17.32
N ILE A 292 0.01 -7.97 -18.36
CA ILE A 292 0.23 -6.52 -18.30
C ILE A 292 -0.73 -5.83 -17.33
N THR A 293 -1.94 -6.37 -17.13
CA THR A 293 -2.88 -5.87 -16.13
C THR A 293 -2.29 -6.01 -14.73
N CYS A 294 -1.71 -7.16 -14.39
CA CYS A 294 -0.98 -7.35 -13.14
C CYS A 294 0.23 -6.42 -13.02
N VAL A 295 1.02 -6.24 -14.08
CA VAL A 295 2.15 -5.27 -14.07
C VAL A 295 1.66 -3.85 -13.79
N ARG A 296 0.53 -3.44 -14.39
CA ARG A 296 -0.11 -2.15 -14.16
C ARG A 296 -0.62 -2.03 -12.72
N TRP A 297 -1.34 -3.02 -12.21
CA TRP A 297 -1.81 -3.02 -10.81
C TRP A 297 -0.65 -2.95 -9.83
N TYR A 298 0.42 -3.69 -10.05
CA TYR A 298 1.62 -3.60 -9.22
C TYR A 298 2.26 -2.20 -9.26
N SER A 299 2.19 -1.50 -10.39
CA SER A 299 2.67 -0.11 -10.48
C SER A 299 1.91 0.85 -9.55
N TYR A 300 0.64 0.56 -9.24
CA TYR A 300 -0.17 1.32 -8.28
C TYR A 300 0.23 1.10 -6.83
N ARG A 301 1.11 0.13 -6.53
CA ARG A 301 1.67 -0.05 -5.17
C ARG A 301 2.26 1.26 -4.62
N TRP A 302 2.88 2.09 -5.47
CA TRP A 302 3.44 3.39 -5.07
C TRP A 302 2.41 4.41 -4.53
N LEU A 303 1.11 4.17 -4.69
CA LEU A 303 0.07 5.00 -4.09
C LEU A 303 0.16 5.01 -2.56
N ILE A 304 0.47 3.88 -1.94
CA ILE A 304 0.60 3.81 -0.48
C ILE A 304 1.81 4.59 0.03
N GLU A 305 2.90 4.62 -0.72
CA GLU A 305 4.06 5.47 -0.41
C GLU A 305 3.69 6.95 -0.53
N ARG A 306 2.90 7.31 -1.55
CA ARG A 306 2.39 8.68 -1.67
C ARG A 306 1.45 9.02 -0.51
N TYR A 307 0.62 8.09 -0.07
CA TYR A 307 -0.21 8.23 1.12
C TYR A 307 0.64 8.47 2.38
N HIS A 308 1.67 7.66 2.61
CA HIS A 308 2.62 7.85 3.73
C HIS A 308 3.34 9.20 3.64
N PHE A 309 3.72 9.64 2.43
CA PHE A 309 4.28 10.96 2.21
C PHE A 309 3.31 12.09 2.58
N VAL A 310 2.03 11.98 2.18
CA VAL A 310 1.01 12.97 2.55
C VAL A 310 0.83 13.01 4.08
N LEU A 311 0.77 11.87 4.76
CA LEU A 311 0.71 11.84 6.22
C LEU A 311 1.90 12.55 6.89
N LYS A 312 3.13 12.24 6.47
CA LYS A 312 4.33 12.76 7.13
C LYS A 312 4.65 14.19 6.74
N SER A 313 4.76 14.45 5.44
CA SER A 313 5.22 15.72 4.90
C SER A 313 4.08 16.69 4.66
N GLY A 314 2.91 16.19 4.20
CA GLY A 314 1.72 17.00 3.97
C GLY A 314 1.03 17.40 5.26
N CYS A 315 0.70 16.43 6.12
CA CYS A 315 0.02 16.63 7.40
C CYS A 315 0.98 16.91 8.57
N GLY A 316 2.29 16.82 8.34
CA GLY A 316 3.29 17.15 9.36
C GLY A 316 3.28 16.24 10.58
N LEU A 317 2.85 14.98 10.46
CA LEU A 317 2.59 14.11 11.62
C LEU A 317 3.80 13.93 12.56
N GLU A 318 5.02 13.82 12.00
CA GLU A 318 6.28 13.68 12.75
C GLU A 318 6.70 14.99 13.47
N LYS A 319 6.03 16.12 13.17
CA LYS A 319 6.25 17.42 13.83
C LYS A 319 5.38 17.61 15.07
N LEU A 320 4.35 16.78 15.26
CA LEU A 320 3.44 16.89 16.40
C LEU A 320 4.18 16.68 17.73
N GLN A 321 3.96 17.61 18.66
CA GLN A 321 4.59 17.60 19.99
C GLN A 321 3.71 16.91 21.06
N LEU A 322 2.88 15.93 20.66
CA LEU A 322 2.01 15.20 21.60
C LEU A 322 2.83 14.29 22.52
N GLU A 323 2.58 14.32 23.82
CA GLU A 323 3.47 13.74 24.84
C GLU A 323 3.53 12.21 24.86
N THR A 324 2.56 11.51 24.28
CA THR A 324 2.43 10.05 24.37
C THR A 324 2.16 9.39 23.02
N GLY A 325 2.58 8.13 22.88
CA GLY A 325 2.31 7.31 21.70
C GLY A 325 0.82 7.15 21.41
N ARG A 326 0.00 6.91 22.43
CA ARG A 326 -1.47 6.85 22.27
C ARG A 326 -2.04 8.14 21.65
N ARG A 327 -1.60 9.32 22.09
CA ARG A 327 -2.06 10.60 21.50
C ARG A 327 -1.59 10.74 20.05
N ILE A 328 -0.38 10.28 19.72
CA ILE A 328 0.11 10.23 18.33
C ILE A 328 -0.72 9.27 17.49
N GLU A 329 -1.11 8.11 18.01
CA GLU A 329 -1.98 7.15 17.30
C GLU A 329 -3.38 7.74 17.04
N MET A 330 -3.97 8.43 18.01
CA MET A 330 -5.23 9.17 17.81
C MET A 330 -5.10 10.24 16.72
N ALA A 331 -4.01 10.99 16.74
CA ALA A 331 -3.72 11.99 15.72
C ALA A 331 -3.49 11.34 14.34
N LEU A 332 -2.73 10.24 14.27
CA LEU A 332 -2.50 9.46 13.06
C LEU A 332 -3.82 8.98 12.44
N ALA A 333 -4.71 8.39 13.25
CA ALA A 333 -6.02 7.95 12.77
C ALA A 333 -6.86 9.12 12.23
N THR A 334 -6.82 10.27 12.90
CA THR A 334 -7.52 11.49 12.45
C THR A 334 -6.93 12.03 11.13
N TYR A 335 -5.60 12.15 11.04
CA TYR A 335 -4.90 12.64 9.85
C TYR A 335 -4.93 11.63 8.70
N SER A 336 -5.21 10.36 8.95
CA SER A 336 -5.41 9.33 7.90
C SER A 336 -6.63 9.64 7.03
N ILE A 337 -7.67 10.26 7.60
CA ILE A 337 -8.84 10.78 6.87
C ILE A 337 -8.42 11.90 5.93
N VAL A 338 -7.67 12.86 6.45
CA VAL A 338 -7.19 14.02 5.68
C VAL A 338 -6.25 13.59 4.56
N ALA A 339 -5.27 12.74 4.88
CA ALA A 339 -4.27 12.28 3.93
C ALA A 339 -4.87 11.47 2.78
N TRP A 340 -5.83 10.58 3.09
CA TRP A 340 -6.59 9.89 2.06
C TRP A 340 -7.37 10.87 1.18
N ARG A 341 -8.13 11.81 1.77
CA ARG A 341 -8.98 12.74 1.01
C ARG A 341 -8.15 13.60 0.04
N LEU A 342 -7.02 14.12 0.49
CA LEU A 342 -6.07 14.87 -0.35
C LEU A 342 -5.54 14.01 -1.51
N LEU A 343 -5.21 12.75 -1.24
CA LEU A 343 -4.74 11.83 -2.26
C LEU A 343 -5.86 11.49 -3.26
N TRP A 344 -7.07 11.18 -2.77
CA TRP A 344 -8.24 10.91 -3.61
C TRP A 344 -8.53 12.08 -4.56
N LEU A 345 -8.61 13.32 -4.04
CA LEU A 345 -8.84 14.53 -4.86
C LEU A 345 -7.79 14.66 -5.96
N THR A 346 -6.52 14.47 -5.60
CA THR A 346 -5.40 14.55 -6.55
C THR A 346 -5.51 13.51 -7.68
N TYR A 347 -5.92 12.28 -7.37
CA TYR A 347 -6.00 11.21 -8.35
C TYR A 347 -7.28 11.26 -9.18
N GLN A 348 -8.40 11.64 -8.57
CA GLN A 348 -9.63 11.91 -9.30
C GLN A 348 -9.43 13.04 -10.32
N ALA A 349 -8.76 14.14 -9.96
CA ALA A 349 -8.50 15.25 -10.88
C ALA A 349 -7.54 14.90 -12.04
N ARG A 350 -6.77 13.81 -11.91
CA ARG A 350 -5.94 13.29 -13.02
C ARG A 350 -6.76 12.47 -14.01
N LEU A 351 -7.79 11.78 -13.54
CA LEU A 351 -8.63 10.91 -14.37
C LEU A 351 -9.80 11.70 -15.00
N HIS A 352 -10.46 12.52 -14.18
CA HIS A 352 -11.70 13.24 -14.51
C HIS A 352 -11.49 14.77 -14.55
N GLY A 353 -10.26 15.22 -14.77
CA GLY A 353 -9.90 16.64 -14.59
C GLY A 353 -10.64 17.63 -15.49
N GLU A 354 -11.16 17.17 -16.64
CA GLU A 354 -11.94 18.02 -17.57
C GLU A 354 -13.43 18.07 -17.22
N GLU A 355 -13.91 17.23 -16.30
CA GLU A 355 -15.31 17.22 -15.86
C GLU A 355 -15.60 18.42 -14.94
N SER A 356 -16.88 18.78 -14.77
CA SER A 356 -17.30 19.79 -13.79
C SER A 356 -16.89 19.38 -12.38
N CYS A 357 -16.43 20.32 -11.56
CA CYS A 357 -16.10 20.04 -10.16
C CYS A 357 -17.32 19.62 -9.33
N GLU A 358 -18.54 19.89 -9.79
CA GLU A 358 -19.80 19.49 -9.13
C GLU A 358 -19.97 17.97 -9.00
N SER A 359 -19.30 17.18 -9.84
CA SER A 359 -19.27 15.73 -9.70
C SER A 359 -18.53 15.27 -8.45
N PHE A 360 -17.74 16.14 -7.81
CA PHE A 360 -16.80 15.79 -6.73
C PHE A 360 -16.87 16.71 -5.50
N LEU A 361 -17.45 17.91 -5.66
CA LEU A 361 -17.61 18.96 -4.66
C LEU A 361 -19.07 19.41 -4.63
N GLU A 362 -19.62 19.62 -3.44
CA GLU A 362 -20.94 20.24 -3.31
C GLU A 362 -20.92 21.70 -3.78
N GLU A 363 -22.08 22.24 -4.17
CA GLU A 363 -22.19 23.58 -4.74
C GLU A 363 -21.49 24.65 -3.87
N HIS A 364 -21.78 24.61 -2.57
CA HIS A 364 -21.23 25.55 -1.61
C HIS A 364 -19.71 25.38 -1.41
N GLU A 365 -19.17 24.17 -1.62
CA GLU A 365 -17.73 23.89 -1.48
C GLU A 365 -16.95 24.56 -2.61
N TRP A 366 -17.36 24.36 -3.87
CA TRP A 366 -16.64 24.93 -5.02
C TRP A 366 -16.85 26.43 -5.14
N GLN A 367 -18.03 26.95 -4.81
CA GLN A 367 -18.30 28.39 -4.79
C GLN A 367 -17.43 29.10 -3.75
N SER A 368 -17.36 28.56 -2.52
CA SER A 368 -16.51 29.09 -1.45
C SER A 368 -15.03 29.05 -1.83
N LEU A 369 -14.59 27.96 -2.46
CA LEU A 369 -13.23 27.81 -2.97
C LEU A 369 -12.90 28.91 -3.99
N CYS A 370 -13.75 29.10 -5.01
CA CYS A 370 -13.55 30.11 -6.05
C CYS A 370 -13.52 31.52 -5.47
N ALA A 371 -14.44 31.85 -4.57
CA ALA A 371 -14.49 33.17 -3.94
C ALA A 371 -13.23 33.45 -3.11
N THR A 372 -12.70 32.43 -2.42
CA THR A 372 -11.51 32.54 -1.57
C THR A 372 -10.23 32.71 -2.41
N ILE A 373 -10.03 31.88 -3.42
CA ILE A 373 -8.81 31.87 -4.25
C ILE A 373 -8.76 33.09 -5.17
N HIS A 374 -9.86 33.41 -5.83
CA HIS A 374 -9.93 34.55 -6.75
C HIS A 374 -10.24 35.88 -6.05
N LYS A 375 -10.49 35.85 -4.74
CA LYS A 375 -10.87 37.02 -3.93
C LYS A 375 -12.02 37.82 -4.57
N LYS A 376 -12.96 37.13 -5.20
CA LYS A 376 -14.07 37.71 -5.96
C LYS A 376 -15.40 37.19 -5.43
N SER A 377 -16.32 38.11 -5.14
CA SER A 377 -17.70 37.80 -4.80
C SER A 377 -18.63 38.65 -5.70
N PRO A 378 -19.64 38.05 -6.35
CA PRO A 378 -20.03 36.64 -6.27
C PRO A 378 -19.03 35.70 -7.00
N PRO A 379 -19.03 34.39 -6.65
CA PRO A 379 -18.28 33.38 -7.39
C PRO A 379 -18.76 33.27 -8.85
N PRO A 380 -18.00 32.62 -9.74
CA PRO A 380 -18.41 32.41 -11.13
C PRO A 380 -19.78 31.72 -11.23
N GLU A 381 -20.60 32.10 -12.21
CA GLU A 381 -21.91 31.44 -12.46
C GLU A 381 -21.77 30.00 -12.95
N LYS A 382 -20.63 29.66 -13.55
CA LYS A 382 -20.35 28.31 -14.04
C LYS A 382 -19.28 27.65 -13.17
N PRO A 383 -19.47 26.39 -12.78
CA PRO A 383 -18.47 25.64 -12.04
C PRO A 383 -17.19 25.49 -12.88
N PRO A 384 -16.00 25.62 -12.26
CA PRO A 384 -14.74 25.32 -12.93
C PRO A 384 -14.62 23.82 -13.22
N SER A 385 -13.65 23.47 -14.06
CA SER A 385 -13.25 22.07 -14.21
C SER A 385 -12.71 21.51 -12.90
N PHE A 386 -12.82 20.22 -12.67
CA PHE A 386 -12.32 19.60 -11.45
C PHE A 386 -10.79 19.75 -11.31
N ARG A 387 -10.05 19.79 -12.42
CA ARG A 387 -8.61 20.09 -12.40
C ARG A 387 -8.31 21.50 -11.90
N GLU A 388 -9.11 22.48 -12.28
CA GLU A 388 -8.97 23.86 -11.79
C GLU A 388 -9.34 23.96 -10.31
N ALA A 389 -10.38 23.25 -9.86
CA ALA A 389 -10.77 23.24 -8.45
C ALA A 389 -9.73 22.59 -7.52
N VAL A 390 -8.94 21.64 -8.01
CA VAL A 390 -7.91 20.95 -7.18
C VAL A 390 -6.55 21.68 -7.20
N ARG A 391 -6.36 22.69 -8.06
CA ARG A 391 -5.12 23.47 -8.19
C ARG A 391 -5.19 24.76 -7.39
#